data_AF-A0A7J3NPR6-F1
#
_entry.id   AF-A0A7J3NPR6-F1
#
_cell.length_a   1.000
_cell.length_b   1.000
_cell.length_c   1.000
_cell.angle_alpha   90.00
_cell.angle_beta   90.00
_cell.angle_gamma   90.00
#
_symmetry.space_group_name_H-M   'P 1'
#
loop_
_entity.id
_entity.type
_entity.pdbx_description
1 polymer ?
#
loop_
_entity_poly.entity_id
_entity_poly.type
_entity_poly.pdbx_seq_one_letter_code
_entity_poly.pdbx_strand_id
1 'polypeptide(L)'
;MRIAHVTPFYYPVIGGVENVVEKVAEFMVSRGHDVYVITYNRLRKGGECSLPWREIINNVQVIRVKPDFTWSHGTYSSEISKVLTELRPDIVHVHVWRHPHVFQVAKLRKKLNFKAILQPHGPFHTLQQLGTITWFYHKIVDLVPCFTYIMRSYEKSWRSRI
;
A
#
# COMPACT_ATOMS: atom_id res chain seq x y z
N MET A 1 -17.01 7.25 -6.76
CA MET A 1 -15.57 7.41 -7.03
C MET A 1 -14.92 6.05 -6.92
N ARG A 2 -13.82 5.84 -7.65
CA ARG A 2 -13.02 4.63 -7.55
C ARG A 2 -11.82 4.86 -6.65
N ILE A 3 -11.77 4.13 -5.55
CA ILE A 3 -10.76 4.29 -4.50
C ILE A 3 -9.97 2.99 -4.37
N ALA A 4 -8.65 3.07 -4.48
CA ALA A 4 -7.76 1.93 -4.30
C ALA A 4 -6.93 2.10 -3.02
N HIS A 5 -7.05 1.17 -2.08
CA HIS A 5 -6.14 1.02 -0.96
C HIS A 5 -4.97 0.13 -1.38
N VAL A 6 -3.74 0.53 -1.06
CA VAL A 6 -2.54 -0.29 -1.30
C VAL A 6 -1.86 -0.56 0.04
N THR A 7 -1.83 -1.82 0.45
CA THR A 7 -1.38 -2.24 1.80
C THR A 7 -0.58 -3.53 1.75
N PRO A 8 0.44 -3.72 2.62
CA PRO A 8 1.24 -4.96 2.66
C PRO A 8 0.39 -6.21 2.91
N PHE A 9 -0.60 -6.09 3.79
CA PHE A 9 -1.49 -7.18 4.16
C PHE A 9 -2.92 -6.67 4.30
N TYR A 10 -3.85 -7.61 4.19
CA TYR A 10 -5.28 -7.47 4.43
C TYR A 10 -5.80 -8.83 4.93
N TYR A 11 -7.11 -8.96 5.19
CA TYR A 11 -7.73 -10.23 5.56
C TYR A 11 -7.22 -11.40 4.68
N PRO A 12 -6.96 -12.61 5.20
CA PRO A 12 -7.16 -13.08 6.58
C PRO A 12 -6.06 -12.64 7.55
N VAL A 13 -5.07 -11.86 7.12
CA VAL A 13 -4.06 -11.31 8.03
C VAL A 13 -4.70 -10.19 8.85
N ILE A 14 -4.67 -10.34 10.17
CA ILE A 14 -5.20 -9.38 11.13
C ILE A 14 -4.04 -8.64 11.81
N GLY A 15 -4.24 -7.35 12.09
CA GLY A 15 -3.28 -6.50 12.79
C GLY A 15 -3.72 -5.04 12.80
N GLY A 16 -2.88 -4.17 13.36
CA GLY A 16 -3.24 -2.75 13.54
C GLY A 16 -3.48 -2.02 12.22
N VAL A 17 -2.59 -2.22 11.23
CA VAL A 17 -2.75 -1.61 9.89
C VAL A 17 -3.96 -2.21 9.20
N GLU A 18 -4.07 -3.52 9.21
CA GLU A 18 -5.10 -4.27 8.49
C GLU A 18 -6.51 -3.88 8.97
N ASN A 19 -6.70 -3.76 10.29
CA ASN A 19 -7.96 -3.31 10.89
C ASN A 19 -8.31 -1.86 10.49
N VAL A 20 -7.33 -0.98 10.34
CA VAL A 20 -7.58 0.40 9.89
C VAL A 20 -7.98 0.41 8.42
N VAL A 21 -7.29 -0.36 7.57
CA VAL A 21 -7.65 -0.47 6.15
C VAL A 21 -9.04 -1.04 6.00
N GLU A 22 -9.38 -2.09 6.74
CA GLU A 22 -10.71 -2.72 6.74
C GLU A 22 -11.81 -1.72 7.06
N LYS A 23 -11.73 -1.07 8.24
CA LYS A 23 -12.74 -0.09 8.67
C LYS A 23 -12.90 1.07 7.69
N VAL A 24 -11.80 1.60 7.15
CA VAL A 24 -11.85 2.71 6.20
C VAL A 24 -12.43 2.26 4.87
N ALA A 25 -12.03 1.09 4.36
CA ALA A 25 -12.52 0.57 3.09
C ALA A 25 -14.02 0.28 3.15
N GLU A 26 -14.49 -0.41 4.19
CA GLU A 26 -15.91 -0.70 4.41
C GLU A 26 -16.75 0.57 4.57
N PHE A 27 -16.25 1.55 5.33
CA PHE A 27 -16.91 2.84 5.45
C PHE A 27 -17.02 3.53 4.09
N MET A 28 -15.97 3.53 3.26
CA MET A 28 -16.02 4.13 1.92
C MET A 28 -17.00 3.40 1.00
N VAL A 29 -17.10 2.06 1.10
CA VAL A 29 -18.13 1.29 0.39
C VAL A 29 -19.53 1.72 0.85
N SER A 30 -19.75 1.86 2.16
CA SER A 30 -21.05 2.30 2.70
C SER A 30 -21.43 3.73 2.30
N ARG A 31 -20.48 4.52 1.78
CA ARG A 31 -20.72 5.85 1.17
C ARG A 31 -21.01 5.79 -0.34
N GLY A 32 -21.09 4.59 -0.93
CA GLY A 32 -21.39 4.40 -2.35
C GLY A 32 -20.17 4.58 -3.26
N HIS A 33 -18.96 4.27 -2.78
CA HIS A 33 -17.74 4.30 -3.59
C HIS A 33 -17.35 2.89 -4.07
N ASP A 34 -16.70 2.82 -5.22
CA ASP A 34 -16.09 1.59 -5.72
C ASP A 34 -14.72 1.41 -5.06
N VAL A 35 -14.66 0.60 -4.02
CA VAL A 35 -13.45 0.45 -3.19
C VAL A 35 -12.74 -0.85 -3.51
N TYR A 36 -11.44 -0.72 -3.77
CA TYR A 36 -10.53 -1.83 -4.04
C TYR A 36 -9.42 -1.86 -3.00
N VAL A 37 -9.10 -3.03 -2.47
CA VAL A 37 -7.91 -3.26 -1.65
C VAL A 37 -6.93 -4.08 -2.46
N ILE A 38 -5.82 -3.45 -2.85
CA ILE A 38 -4.69 -4.09 -3.52
C ILE A 38 -3.68 -4.48 -2.45
N THR A 39 -3.44 -5.77 -2.32
CA THR A 39 -2.51 -6.34 -1.35
C THR A 39 -1.72 -7.49 -1.97
N TYR A 40 -0.77 -8.07 -1.24
CA TYR A 40 0.06 -9.15 -1.75
C TYR A 40 -0.54 -10.51 -1.42
N ASN A 41 -0.47 -11.45 -2.36
CA ASN A 41 -0.94 -12.82 -2.16
C ASN A 41 0.07 -13.62 -1.32
N ARG A 42 0.14 -13.31 -0.02
CA ARG A 42 0.95 -13.99 0.98
C ARG A 42 0.42 -13.74 2.37
N LEU A 43 0.78 -14.62 3.30
CA LEU A 43 0.56 -14.41 4.73
C LEU A 43 1.79 -13.75 5.37
N ARG A 44 1.68 -13.37 6.66
CA ARG A 44 2.84 -12.84 7.42
C ARG A 44 4.04 -13.79 7.37
N LYS A 45 3.78 -15.11 7.34
CA LYS A 45 4.76 -16.17 7.17
C LYS A 45 4.24 -17.15 6.10
N GLY A 46 4.95 -17.26 4.98
CA GLY A 46 4.60 -18.16 3.88
C GLY A 46 3.25 -17.84 3.21
N GLY A 47 2.61 -18.89 2.66
CA GLY A 47 1.29 -18.79 2.02
C GLY A 47 1.29 -18.01 0.71
N GLU A 48 2.43 -17.94 0.01
CA GLU A 48 2.52 -17.25 -1.28
C GLU A 48 1.59 -17.90 -2.30
N CYS A 49 0.76 -17.10 -2.96
CA CYS A 49 -0.23 -17.54 -3.96
C CYS A 49 -1.25 -18.57 -3.42
N SER A 50 -1.47 -18.62 -2.10
CA SER A 50 -2.43 -19.55 -1.47
C SER A 50 -3.85 -19.00 -1.37
N LEU A 51 -4.04 -17.70 -1.56
CA LEU A 51 -5.34 -17.02 -1.49
C LEU A 51 -5.88 -16.72 -2.90
N PRO A 52 -7.19 -16.52 -3.07
CA PRO A 52 -7.77 -16.09 -4.35
C PRO A 52 -7.15 -14.78 -4.83
N TRP A 53 -6.87 -14.69 -6.13
CA TRP A 53 -6.33 -13.45 -6.72
C TRP A 53 -7.33 -12.29 -6.65
N ARG A 54 -8.62 -12.59 -6.76
CA ARG A 54 -9.73 -11.64 -6.55
C ARG A 54 -10.79 -12.28 -5.67
N GLU A 55 -11.31 -11.49 -4.73
CA GLU A 55 -12.44 -11.88 -3.88
C GLU A 55 -13.15 -10.63 -3.36
N ILE A 56 -14.37 -10.80 -2.85
CA ILE A 56 -15.12 -9.74 -2.19
C ILE A 56 -15.22 -10.09 -0.70
N ILE A 57 -14.77 -9.18 0.15
CA ILE A 57 -14.83 -9.33 1.61
C ILE A 57 -15.61 -8.13 2.14
N ASN A 58 -16.75 -8.37 2.80
CA ASN A 58 -17.60 -7.31 3.36
C ASN A 58 -17.92 -6.19 2.34
N ASN A 59 -18.25 -6.58 1.10
CA ASN A 59 -18.51 -5.68 -0.05
C ASN A 59 -17.29 -4.87 -0.54
N VAL A 60 -16.09 -5.12 -0.01
CA VAL A 60 -14.82 -4.56 -0.49
C VAL A 60 -14.21 -5.49 -1.54
N GLN A 61 -13.82 -4.94 -2.70
CA GLN A 61 -13.15 -5.70 -3.76
C GLN A 61 -11.68 -5.89 -3.40
N VAL A 62 -11.23 -7.11 -3.18
CA VAL A 62 -9.83 -7.41 -2.83
C VAL A 62 -9.10 -7.99 -4.03
N ILE A 63 -7.93 -7.44 -4.34
CA ILE A 63 -7.04 -7.88 -5.40
C ILE A 63 -5.69 -8.24 -4.78
N ARG A 64 -5.28 -9.50 -4.91
CA ARG A 64 -4.05 -10.03 -4.32
C ARG A 64 -3.00 -10.26 -5.39
N VAL A 65 -2.09 -9.30 -5.52
CA VAL A 65 -0.99 -9.38 -6.49
C VAL A 65 0.04 -10.43 -6.09
N LYS A 66 0.59 -11.14 -7.08
CA LYS A 66 1.67 -12.11 -6.84
C LYS A 66 2.93 -11.40 -6.35
N PRO A 67 3.54 -11.83 -5.23
CA PRO A 67 4.86 -11.35 -4.83
C PRO A 67 5.92 -11.75 -5.87
N ASP A 68 6.69 -10.77 -6.37
CA ASP A 68 7.88 -11.04 -7.20
C ASP A 68 9.11 -11.26 -6.31
N PHE A 69 9.18 -10.51 -5.21
CA PHE A 69 10.26 -10.59 -4.23
C PHE A 69 9.76 -10.22 -2.83
N THR A 70 10.24 -10.93 -1.82
CA THR A 70 9.96 -10.68 -0.40
C THR A 70 11.27 -10.54 0.37
N TRP A 71 11.35 -9.57 1.29
CA TRP A 71 12.48 -9.39 2.19
C TRP A 71 11.95 -8.89 3.53
N SER A 72 12.23 -9.61 4.63
CA SER A 72 11.73 -9.23 5.96
C SER A 72 10.20 -8.96 5.90
N HIS A 73 9.76 -7.74 6.23
CA HIS A 73 8.37 -7.30 6.11
C HIS A 73 8.01 -6.65 4.76
N GLY A 74 9.00 -6.39 3.90
CA GLY A 74 8.81 -5.81 2.58
C GLY A 74 8.41 -6.85 1.54
N THR A 75 7.53 -6.42 0.64
CA THR A 75 7.13 -7.18 -0.55
C THR A 75 7.09 -6.27 -1.76
N TYR A 76 7.55 -6.77 -2.90
CA TYR A 76 7.47 -6.09 -4.18
C TYR A 76 6.67 -6.94 -5.17
N SER A 77 5.84 -6.29 -5.97
CA SER A 77 5.14 -6.90 -7.09
C SER A 77 5.02 -5.90 -8.24
N SER A 78 5.41 -6.33 -9.43
CA SER A 78 5.26 -5.58 -10.69
C SER A 78 3.77 -5.45 -11.09
N GLU A 79 2.90 -6.33 -10.63
CA GLU A 79 1.48 -6.36 -10.96
C GLU A 79 0.71 -5.15 -10.41
N ILE A 80 1.21 -4.49 -9.35
CA ILE A 80 0.60 -3.26 -8.80
C ILE A 80 0.40 -2.22 -9.90
N SER A 81 1.37 -2.08 -10.80
CA SER A 81 1.28 -1.12 -11.90
C SER A 81 0.18 -1.47 -12.89
N LYS A 82 0.02 -2.77 -13.21
CA LYS A 82 -1.00 -3.29 -14.11
C LYS A 82 -2.39 -3.08 -13.51
N VAL A 83 -2.58 -3.51 -12.27
CA VAL A 83 -3.84 -3.38 -11.52
C VAL A 83 -4.25 -1.90 -11.42
N LEU A 84 -3.35 -0.99 -11.06
CA LEU A 84 -3.68 0.43 -11.00
C LEU A 84 -4.00 1.03 -12.38
N THR A 85 -3.36 0.55 -13.45
CA THR A 85 -3.62 1.00 -14.82
C THR A 85 -4.99 0.53 -15.31
N GLU A 86 -5.36 -0.72 -15.04
CA GLU A 86 -6.66 -1.30 -15.36
C GLU A 86 -7.77 -0.64 -14.55
N LEU A 87 -7.55 -0.49 -13.23
CA LEU A 87 -8.53 0.12 -12.35
C LEU A 87 -8.71 1.61 -12.64
N ARG A 88 -7.71 2.37 -13.07
CA ARG A 88 -7.84 3.85 -13.23
C ARG A 88 -8.54 4.52 -12.03
N PRO A 89 -8.02 4.37 -10.80
CA PRO A 89 -8.65 4.93 -9.61
C PRO A 89 -8.58 6.46 -9.60
N ASP A 90 -9.58 7.11 -9.00
CA ASP A 90 -9.56 8.54 -8.72
C ASP A 90 -8.58 8.85 -7.57
N ILE A 91 -8.57 7.96 -6.56
CA ILE A 91 -7.78 8.08 -5.34
C ILE A 91 -7.06 6.78 -5.06
N VAL A 92 -5.77 6.87 -4.73
CA VAL A 92 -4.96 5.77 -4.20
C VAL A 92 -4.53 6.09 -2.78
N HIS A 93 -5.06 5.35 -1.82
CA HIS A 93 -4.71 5.44 -0.40
C HIS A 93 -3.63 4.40 -0.08
N VAL A 94 -2.42 4.87 0.16
CA VAL A 94 -1.24 4.06 0.40
C VAL A 94 -1.00 3.92 1.89
N HIS A 95 -0.80 2.68 2.35
CA HIS A 95 -0.57 2.38 3.75
C HIS A 95 0.87 1.92 4.01
N VAL A 96 1.38 2.31 5.19
CA VAL A 96 2.70 1.97 5.74
C VAL A 96 3.84 2.71 5.05
N TRP A 97 4.68 3.40 5.81
CA TRP A 97 5.88 4.06 5.28
C TRP A 97 7.00 3.03 4.98
N ARG A 98 7.85 3.31 3.99
CA ARG A 98 9.01 2.50 3.55
C ARG A 98 8.72 1.16 2.89
N HIS A 99 7.46 0.75 2.79
CA HIS A 99 7.15 -0.46 2.03
C HIS A 99 7.36 -0.18 0.51
N PRO A 100 7.88 -1.14 -0.28
CA PRO A 100 8.19 -0.92 -1.71
C PRO A 100 7.07 -0.27 -2.54
N HIS A 101 5.80 -0.64 -2.33
CA HIS A 101 4.68 -0.04 -3.06
C HIS A 101 4.54 1.47 -2.87
N VAL A 102 5.02 2.05 -1.76
CA VAL A 102 4.96 3.49 -1.53
C VAL A 102 5.69 4.24 -2.64
N PHE A 103 6.84 3.70 -3.04
CA PHE A 103 7.65 4.27 -4.11
C PHE A 103 7.08 3.95 -5.49
N GLN A 104 6.50 2.76 -5.68
CA GLN A 104 5.83 2.38 -6.93
C GLN A 104 4.64 3.30 -7.22
N VAL A 105 3.75 3.49 -6.24
CA VAL A 105 2.56 4.33 -6.37
C VAL A 105 2.96 5.79 -6.63
N ALA A 106 3.97 6.31 -5.91
CA ALA A 106 4.44 7.67 -6.10
C ALA A 106 4.91 7.94 -7.55
N LYS A 107 5.61 6.98 -8.17
CA LYS A 107 6.05 7.07 -9.57
C LYS A 107 4.89 7.00 -10.55
N LEU A 108 3.90 6.13 -10.29
CA LEU A 108 2.76 5.91 -11.18
C LEU A 108 1.73 7.05 -11.17
N ARG A 109 1.66 7.81 -10.08
CA ARG A 109 0.67 8.87 -9.86
C ARG A 109 0.54 9.84 -11.05
N LYS A 110 1.66 10.40 -11.54
CA LYS A 110 1.63 11.36 -12.66
C LYS A 110 1.22 10.71 -13.97
N LYS A 111 1.67 9.47 -14.21
CA LYS A 111 1.38 8.72 -15.43
C LYS A 111 -0.08 8.29 -15.52
N LEU A 112 -0.68 7.92 -14.39
CA LEU A 112 -2.06 7.42 -14.30
C LEU A 112 -3.06 8.47 -13.82
N ASN A 113 -2.61 9.69 -13.54
CA ASN A 113 -3.42 10.86 -13.18
C ASN A 113 -4.39 10.66 -11.99
N PHE A 114 -3.96 9.94 -10.95
CA PHE A 114 -4.74 9.76 -9.71
C PHE A 114 -4.24 10.66 -8.57
N LYS A 115 -5.10 10.89 -7.56
CA LYS A 115 -4.69 11.52 -6.29
C LYS A 115 -4.13 10.46 -5.35
N ALA A 116 -2.98 10.72 -4.74
CA ALA A 116 -2.34 9.75 -3.85
C ALA A 116 -2.30 10.29 -2.42
N ILE A 117 -2.71 9.48 -1.45
CA ILE A 117 -2.70 9.79 -0.01
C ILE A 117 -1.84 8.74 0.68
N LEU A 118 -0.93 9.15 1.56
CA LEU A 118 -0.06 8.23 2.31
C LEU A 118 -0.44 8.26 3.79
N GLN A 119 -0.73 7.09 4.37
CA GLN A 119 -0.95 6.87 5.80
C GLN A 119 0.21 6.03 6.39
N PRO A 120 1.18 6.65 7.08
CA PRO A 120 2.43 5.99 7.49
C PRO A 120 2.30 4.86 8.52
N HIS A 121 1.25 4.85 9.34
CA HIS A 121 0.99 3.86 10.41
C HIS A 121 2.06 3.70 11.49
N GLY A 122 2.73 4.80 11.89
CA GLY A 122 3.66 4.80 13.02
C GLY A 122 4.97 4.04 12.73
N PRO A 123 5.85 4.57 11.86
CA PRO A 123 7.03 3.87 11.35
C PRO A 123 8.22 3.84 12.34
N PHE A 124 7.93 3.72 13.63
CA PHE A 124 8.91 3.79 14.71
C PHE A 124 9.23 2.37 15.17
N HIS A 125 10.39 1.88 14.75
CA HIS A 125 10.88 0.57 15.10
C HIS A 125 12.33 0.65 15.58
N THR A 126 12.66 -0.12 16.61
CA THR A 126 14.01 -0.23 17.13
C THR A 126 14.84 -1.23 16.32
N LEU A 127 16.17 -1.14 16.42
CA LEU A 127 17.10 -2.08 15.76
C LEU A 127 16.79 -3.54 16.16
N GLN A 128 16.46 -3.77 17.44
CA GLN A 128 16.15 -5.09 17.97
C GLN A 128 14.86 -5.68 17.38
N GLN A 129 13.91 -4.84 16.96
CA GLN A 129 12.65 -5.28 16.34
C GLN A 129 12.79 -5.63 14.85
N LEU A 130 13.76 -5.04 14.14
CA LEU A 130 13.88 -5.16 12.68
C LEU A 130 15.05 -6.02 12.21
N GLY A 131 16.08 -6.19 13.05
CA GLY A 131 17.38 -6.70 12.63
C GLY A 131 18.21 -5.65 11.87
N THR A 132 19.51 -5.92 11.75
CA THR A 132 20.51 -4.98 11.21
C THR A 132 20.26 -4.58 9.76
N ILE A 133 19.94 -5.54 8.89
CA ILE A 133 19.72 -5.31 7.46
C ILE A 133 18.52 -4.37 7.24
N THR A 134 17.36 -4.68 7.83
CA THR A 134 16.15 -3.87 7.67
C THR A 134 16.29 -2.50 8.32
N TRP A 135 16.99 -2.41 9.46
CA TRP A 135 17.27 -1.12 10.10
C TRP A 135 18.16 -0.23 9.23
N PHE A 136 19.19 -0.78 8.59
CA PHE A 136 20.05 0.00 7.69
C PHE A 136 19.28 0.48 6.45
N TYR A 137 18.45 -0.38 5.85
CA TYR A 137 17.52 0.02 4.80
C TYR A 137 16.62 1.18 5.25
N HIS A 138 16.03 1.07 6.44
CA HIS A 138 15.23 2.13 7.04
C HIS A 138 16.01 3.44 7.15
N LYS A 139 17.26 3.41 7.64
CA LYS A 139 18.11 4.59 7.73
C LYS A 139 18.43 5.20 6.37
N ILE A 140 18.75 4.38 5.37
CA ILE A 140 18.97 4.86 4.00
C ILE A 140 17.71 5.56 3.48
N VAL A 141 16.54 4.95 3.62
CA VAL A 141 15.28 5.53 3.13
C VAL A 141 14.99 6.87 3.81
N ASP A 142 15.30 7.03 5.10
CA ASP A 142 15.07 8.30 5.80
C ASP A 142 16.11 9.37 5.46
N LEU A 143 17.37 8.97 5.28
CA LEU A 143 18.49 9.89 5.09
C LEU A 143 18.61 10.37 3.65
N VAL A 144 18.25 9.53 2.67
CA VAL A 144 18.40 9.86 1.25
C VAL A 144 17.31 10.85 0.83
N PRO A 145 17.68 12.07 0.39
CA PRO A 145 16.72 13.14 0.09
C PRO A 145 15.68 12.80 -1.00
N CYS A 146 16.01 11.86 -1.89
CA CYS A 146 15.08 11.40 -2.93
C CYS A 146 13.82 10.74 -2.33
N PHE A 147 13.96 10.00 -1.22
CA PHE A 147 12.81 9.35 -0.58
C PHE A 147 12.01 10.33 0.30
N THR A 148 12.66 11.31 0.92
CA THR A 148 11.95 12.40 1.60
C THR A 148 11.19 13.30 0.61
N TYR A 149 11.72 13.47 -0.61
CA TYR A 149 10.99 14.09 -1.72
C TYR A 149 9.71 13.32 -2.08
N ILE A 150 9.73 11.98 -2.00
CA ILE A 150 8.53 11.17 -2.24
C ILE A 150 7.46 11.47 -1.20
N MET A 151 7.78 11.61 0.08
CA MET A 151 6.78 12.05 1.08
C MET A 151 6.18 13.41 0.72
N ARG A 152 7.02 14.39 0.34
CA ARG A 152 6.56 15.71 -0.12
C ARG A 152 5.68 15.62 -1.38
N SER A 153 5.89 14.61 -2.21
CA SER A 153 5.08 14.39 -3.42
C SER A 153 3.64 13.99 -3.09
N TYR A 154 3.43 13.23 -2.00
CA TYR A 154 2.09 12.94 -1.47
C TYR A 154 1.45 14.21 -0.90
N GLU A 155 2.20 15.04 -0.17
CA GLU A 155 1.70 16.30 0.41
C GLU A 155 1.26 17.33 -0.66
N LYS A 156 2.07 17.51 -1.72
CA LYS A 156 1.73 18.41 -2.83
C LYS A 156 0.52 17.96 -3.64
N SER A 157 0.15 16.68 -3.60
CA SER A 157 -1.05 16.17 -4.27
C SER A 157 -2.33 16.79 -3.78
N TRP A 158 -2.35 17.20 -2.52
CA TRP A 158 -3.52 17.73 -1.86
C TRP A 158 -3.65 19.24 -2.09
N ARG A 159 -2.54 19.98 -2.07
CA ARG A 159 -2.52 21.45 -2.10
C ARG A 159 -2.70 22.07 -3.49
N SER A 160 -2.46 21.35 -4.59
CA SER A 160 -2.38 21.98 -5.92
C SER A 160 -3.72 22.19 -6.64
N ARG A 161 -4.87 22.08 -5.97
CA ARG A 161 -6.22 22.24 -6.56
C ARG A 161 -7.26 22.81 -5.59
N ILE A 162 -6.82 23.63 -4.64
CA ILE A 162 -7.66 24.57 -3.88
C ILE A 162 -7.28 25.96 -4.39
#